data_AF-A0A3D0X7B4-F1
#
_entry.id   AF-A0A3D0X7B4-F1
#
_cell.length_a   1.000
_cell.length_b   1.000
_cell.length_c   1.000
_cell.angle_alpha   90.00
_cell.angle_beta   90.00
_cell.angle_gamma   90.00
#
_symmetry.space_group_name_H-M   'P 1'
#
loop_
_entity.id
_entity.type
_entity.pdbx_description
1 polymer ?
#
loop_
_entity_poly.entity_id
_entity_poly.type
_entity_poly.pdbx_seq_one_letter_code
_entity_poly.pdbx_strand_id
1 'polypeptide(L)'
;MALHGQLKAASWALLDKLAESGAFFLYSGDCDPEGLGIANRLLQKYQNASLWHMSAEEYGAANQPLPEERLKKLPEKLHPQLQPLAAAMRENKKVLYQESLLQEMERDLVTSAEDR
;
A
#
# COMPACT_ATOMS: atom_id res chain seq x y z
N MET A 1 -11.29 4.51 -3.51
CA MET A 1 -10.93 5.35 -4.68
C MET A 1 -9.75 4.69 -5.37
N ALA A 2 -9.85 4.35 -6.65
CA ALA A 2 -8.73 3.78 -7.40
C ALA A 2 -7.80 4.90 -7.90
N LEU A 3 -6.52 4.80 -7.56
CA LEU A 3 -5.50 5.76 -7.92
C LEU A 3 -4.51 5.07 -8.86
N HIS A 4 -4.46 5.48 -10.12
CA HIS A 4 -3.56 4.88 -11.11
C HIS A 4 -2.23 5.62 -11.12
N GLY A 5 -1.15 4.94 -10.69
CA GLY A 5 0.21 5.47 -10.69
C GLY A 5 0.46 6.58 -9.66
N GLN A 6 1.43 7.45 -9.94
CA GLN A 6 1.75 8.57 -9.04
C GLN A 6 0.58 9.55 -8.93
N LEU A 7 0.19 9.85 -7.69
CA LEU A 7 -0.86 10.80 -7.37
C LEU A 7 -0.57 12.19 -7.95
N LYS A 8 -1.45 12.65 -8.85
CA LYS A 8 -1.41 14.01 -9.41
C LYS A 8 -1.86 15.02 -8.36
N ALA A 9 -1.50 16.30 -8.56
CA ALA A 9 -1.84 17.39 -7.62
C ALA A 9 -3.34 17.46 -7.27
N ALA A 10 -4.21 17.25 -8.26
CA ALA A 10 -5.66 17.24 -8.04
C ALA A 10 -6.11 16.08 -7.12
N SER A 11 -5.50 14.90 -7.24
CA SER A 11 -5.80 13.75 -6.38
C SER A 11 -5.36 14.02 -4.94
N TRP A 12 -4.20 14.66 -4.74
CA TRP A 12 -3.77 15.09 -3.41
C TRP A 12 -4.71 16.12 -2.81
N ALA A 13 -5.14 17.13 -3.59
CA ALA A 13 -6.08 18.13 -3.11
C ALA A 13 -7.45 17.51 -2.72
N LEU A 14 -7.90 16.48 -3.43
CA LEU A 14 -9.10 15.74 -3.05
C LEU A 14 -8.89 14.96 -1.74
N LEU A 15 -7.77 14.24 -1.62
CA LEU A 15 -7.44 13.52 -0.39
C LEU A 15 -7.33 14.47 0.80
N ASP A 16 -6.78 15.67 0.61
CA ASP A 16 -6.70 16.69 1.66
C ASP A 16 -8.09 17.11 2.14
N LYS A 17 -9.03 17.35 1.21
CA LYS A 17 -10.42 17.68 1.56
C LYS A 17 -11.17 16.54 2.25
N LEU A 18 -10.92 15.30 1.84
CA LEU A 18 -11.48 14.12 2.50
C LEU A 18 -10.90 13.94 3.91
N ALA A 19 -9.61 14.22 4.10
CA ALA A 19 -8.97 14.17 5.40
C ALA A 19 -9.57 15.24 6.34
N GLU A 20 -9.80 16.46 5.83
CA GLU A 20 -10.46 17.55 6.56
C GLU A 20 -11.88 17.18 7.02
N SER A 21 -12.60 16.33 6.27
CA SER A 21 -13.92 15.84 6.69
C SER A 21 -13.85 14.70 7.72
N GLY A 22 -12.65 14.32 8.18
CA GLY A 22 -12.45 13.21 9.11
C GLY A 22 -12.55 11.82 8.47
N ALA A 23 -12.46 11.72 7.13
CA ALA A 23 -12.52 10.42 6.46
C ALA A 23 -11.33 9.55 6.86
N PHE A 24 -11.55 8.24 7.00
CA PHE A 24 -10.48 7.28 7.23
C PHE A 24 -10.01 6.67 5.91
N PHE A 25 -8.70 6.56 5.71
CA PHE A 25 -8.12 6.00 4.50
C PHE A 25 -7.58 4.59 4.74
N LEU A 26 -8.10 3.62 3.99
CA LEU A 26 -7.50 2.30 3.82
C LEU A 26 -6.82 2.27 2.45
N TYR A 27 -5.50 2.12 2.46
CA TYR A 27 -4.69 2.03 1.24
C TYR A 27 -4.27 0.59 0.97
N SER A 28 -4.61 0.09 -0.22
CA SER A 28 -4.10 -1.15 -0.78
C SER A 28 -3.51 -0.86 -2.15
N GLY A 29 -2.47 -1.60 -2.51
CA GLY A 29 -1.76 -1.49 -3.78
C GLY A 29 -0.69 -2.56 -3.90
N ASP A 30 0.04 -2.55 -5.01
CA ASP A 30 1.10 -3.53 -5.24
C ASP A 30 2.19 -3.44 -4.16
N CYS A 31 2.64 -4.59 -3.68
CA CYS A 31 3.84 -4.70 -2.87
C CYS A 31 5.07 -4.67 -3.78
N ASP A 32 5.30 -3.51 -4.38
CA ASP A 32 6.47 -3.15 -5.17
C ASP A 32 7.03 -1.77 -4.72
N PRO A 33 8.22 -1.37 -5.19
CA PRO A 33 8.82 -0.10 -4.79
C PRO A 33 7.94 1.13 -5.03
N GLU A 34 7.17 1.13 -6.11
CA GLU A 34 6.25 2.22 -6.47
C GLU A 34 5.04 2.28 -5.51
N GLY A 35 4.41 1.14 -5.22
CA GLY A 35 3.29 1.02 -4.28
C GLY A 35 3.70 1.36 -2.84
N LEU A 36 4.87 0.89 -2.38
CA LEU A 36 5.44 1.30 -1.09
C LEU A 36 5.71 2.81 -1.05
N GLY A 37 6.10 3.41 -2.17
CA GLY A 37 6.28 4.85 -2.29
C GLY A 37 4.99 5.64 -2.07
N ILE A 38 3.86 5.17 -2.62
CA ILE A 38 2.54 5.78 -2.41
C ILE A 38 2.08 5.58 -0.97
N ALA A 39 2.15 4.34 -0.46
CA ALA A 39 1.84 4.00 0.92
C ALA A 39 2.59 4.90 1.91
N ASN A 40 3.90 5.07 1.70
CA ASN A 40 4.74 5.90 2.56
C ASN A 40 4.30 7.36 2.58
N ARG A 41 3.95 7.93 1.43
CA ARG A 41 3.44 9.31 1.35
C ARG A 41 2.10 9.47 2.05
N LEU A 42 1.20 8.50 1.91
CA LEU A 42 -0.10 8.53 2.58
C LEU A 42 0.05 8.48 4.10
N LEU A 43 0.84 7.53 4.61
CA LEU A 43 1.08 7.37 6.05
C LEU A 43 1.80 8.58 6.67
N GLN A 44 2.72 9.22 5.94
CA GLN A 44 3.38 10.42 6.42
C GLN A 44 2.47 11.65 6.42
N LYS A 45 1.51 11.72 5.48
CA LYS A 45 0.65 12.89 5.29
C LYS A 45 -0.62 12.85 6.14
N TYR A 46 -1.20 11.68 6.34
CA TYR A 46 -2.50 11.51 7.00
C TYR A 46 -2.38 10.61 8.23
N GLN A 47 -2.77 11.10 9.40
CA GLN A 47 -2.77 10.33 10.65
C GLN A 47 -3.85 9.24 10.66
N ASN A 48 -4.90 9.45 9.89
CA ASN A 48 -6.08 8.61 9.67
C ASN A 48 -5.92 7.72 8.42
N ALA A 49 -4.69 7.38 8.05
CA ALA A 49 -4.40 6.42 7.00
C ALA A 49 -3.79 5.13 7.56
N SER A 50 -4.27 4.00 7.05
CA SER A 50 -3.77 2.67 7.35
C SER A 50 -3.57 1.87 6.06
N LEU A 51 -2.70 0.87 6.17
CA LEU A 51 -2.46 -0.10 5.10
C LEU A 51 -3.50 -1.22 5.14
N TRP A 52 -3.90 -1.70 3.98
CA TRP A 52 -4.81 -2.83 3.79
C TRP A 52 -4.18 -3.81 2.81
N HIS A 53 -3.95 -5.04 3.26
CA HIS A 53 -3.26 -6.09 2.49
C HIS A 53 -1.87 -5.70 1.98
N MET A 54 -1.10 -4.98 2.81
CA MET A 54 0.28 -4.59 2.51
C MET A 54 1.19 -4.86 3.73
N SER A 55 1.10 -6.06 4.30
CA SER A 55 1.97 -6.51 5.39
C SER A 55 3.11 -7.39 4.90
N ALA A 56 4.16 -7.54 5.72
CA ALA A 56 5.26 -8.46 5.42
C ALA A 56 4.81 -9.93 5.44
N GLU A 57 3.77 -10.27 6.21
CA GLU A 57 3.21 -11.61 6.30
C GLU A 57 2.57 -12.03 4.97
N GLU A 58 1.70 -11.19 4.43
CA GLU A 58 1.02 -11.42 3.15
C GLU A 58 2.01 -11.41 1.98
N TYR A 59 3.04 -10.57 2.07
CA TYR A 59 4.14 -10.56 1.10
C TYR A 59 4.91 -11.90 1.03
N GLY A 60 4.80 -12.77 2.04
CA GLY A 60 5.34 -14.13 1.97
C GLY A 60 4.84 -14.94 0.78
N ALA A 61 3.65 -14.62 0.25
CA ALA A 61 3.09 -15.23 -0.96
C ALA A 61 3.67 -14.68 -2.27
N ALA A 62 4.52 -13.65 -2.23
CA ALA A 62 5.12 -13.05 -3.42
C ALA A 62 5.88 -14.11 -4.24
N ASN A 63 5.62 -14.16 -5.54
CA ASN A 63 6.23 -15.13 -6.45
C ASN A 63 6.86 -14.51 -7.71
N GLN A 64 6.55 -13.25 -8.03
CA GLN A 64 7.05 -12.60 -9.23
C GLN A 64 8.42 -11.97 -8.98
N PRO A 65 9.40 -12.10 -9.89
CA PRO A 65 10.72 -11.52 -9.70
C PRO A 65 10.68 -9.98 -9.75
N LEU A 66 11.41 -9.34 -8.83
CA LEU A 66 11.65 -7.89 -8.83
C LEU A 66 13.08 -7.60 -9.33
N PRO A 67 13.23 -6.97 -10.50
CA PRO A 67 14.55 -6.56 -10.99
C PRO A 67 15.24 -5.60 -10.02
N GLU A 68 16.56 -5.72 -9.86
CA GLU A 68 17.33 -4.87 -8.94
C GLU A 68 17.22 -3.38 -9.26
N GLU A 69 17.12 -3.02 -10.54
CA GLU A 69 16.90 -1.64 -10.98
C GLU A 69 15.58 -1.06 -10.45
N ARG A 70 14.54 -1.89 -10.34
CA ARG A 70 13.28 -1.49 -9.72
C ARG A 70 13.42 -1.41 -8.21
N LEU A 71 14.08 -2.38 -7.58
CA LEU A 71 14.31 -2.37 -6.13
C LEU A 71 15.02 -1.09 -5.66
N LYS A 72 15.93 -0.52 -6.47
CA LYS A 72 16.59 0.77 -6.18
C LYS A 72 15.64 1.97 -6.07
N LYS A 73 14.41 1.87 -6.59
CA LYS A 73 13.39 2.93 -6.46
C LYS A 73 12.74 2.96 -5.08
N LEU A 74 13.02 1.97 -4.23
CA LEU A 74 12.44 1.90 -2.90
C LEU A 74 12.89 3.13 -2.08
N PRO A 75 11.96 3.84 -1.41
CA PRO A 75 12.33 5.02 -0.63
C PRO A 75 13.36 4.68 0.45
N GLU A 76 14.37 5.54 0.61
CA GLU A 76 15.37 5.40 1.69
C GLU A 76 14.72 5.56 3.07
N LYS A 77 13.77 6.49 3.19
CA LYS A 77 13.04 6.79 4.42
C LYS A 77 11.59 6.32 4.30
N LEU A 78 11.30 5.21 4.97
CA LEU A 78 9.97 4.63 5.05
C LEU A 78 9.37 4.82 6.45
N HIS A 79 8.05 5.01 6.47
CA HIS A 79 7.26 4.98 7.68
C HIS A 79 7.49 3.66 8.44
N PRO A 80 7.55 3.65 9.78
CA PRO A 80 7.85 2.45 10.57
C PRO A 80 7.01 1.23 10.19
N GLN A 81 5.72 1.42 9.89
CA GLN A 81 4.82 0.34 9.46
C GLN A 81 5.25 -0.37 8.16
N LEU A 82 5.98 0.31 7.27
CA LEU A 82 6.43 -0.24 5.99
C LEU A 82 7.81 -0.89 6.07
N GLN A 83 8.55 -0.70 7.17
CA GLN A 83 9.91 -1.23 7.29
C GLN A 83 9.99 -2.76 7.22
N PRO A 84 9.10 -3.53 7.88
CA PRO A 84 9.10 -4.99 7.77
C PRO A 84 8.90 -5.46 6.33
N LEU A 85 7.92 -4.87 5.63
CA LEU A 85 7.63 -5.21 4.23
C LEU A 85 8.80 -4.86 3.31
N ALA A 86 9.40 -3.68 3.51
CA ALA A 86 10.57 -3.25 2.75
C ALA A 86 11.81 -4.12 3.01
N ALA A 87 11.99 -4.64 4.23
CA ALA A 87 13.04 -5.59 4.54
C ALA A 87 12.81 -6.92 3.81
N ALA A 88 11.59 -7.47 3.91
CA ALA A 88 11.21 -8.69 3.19
C ALA A 88 11.38 -8.54 1.67
N MET A 89 11.08 -7.37 1.12
CA MET A 89 11.26 -7.07 -0.30
C MET A 89 12.73 -7.02 -0.73
N ARG A 90 13.61 -6.45 0.11
CA ARG A 90 15.06 -6.44 -0.16
C ARG A 90 15.67 -7.82 -0.12
N GLU A 91 15.18 -8.68 0.77
CA GLU A 91 15.64 -10.07 0.92
C GLU A 91 15.15 -10.97 -0.21
N ASN A 92 13.83 -10.98 -0.44
CA ASN A 92 13.22 -11.92 -1.39
C ASN A 92 13.33 -11.43 -2.85
N LYS A 93 13.44 -10.12 -3.07
CA LYS A 93 13.47 -9.49 -4.40
C LYS A 93 12.29 -9.95 -5.27
N LYS A 94 11.09 -9.89 -4.71
CA LYS A 94 9.85 -10.25 -5.40
C LYS A 94 8.81 -9.12 -5.39
N VAL A 95 7.81 -9.27 -6.24
CA VAL A 95 6.60 -8.43 -6.27
C VAL A 95 5.41 -9.30 -5.88
N LEU A 96 4.50 -8.72 -5.11
CA LEU A 96 3.14 -9.23 -4.93
C LEU A 96 2.17 -8.20 -5.49
N TYR A 97 1.44 -8.58 -6.53
CA TYR A 97 0.42 -7.74 -7.15
C TYR A 97 -0.85 -7.75 -6.31
N GLN A 98 -1.53 -6.61 -6.23
CA GLN A 98 -2.79 -6.48 -5.49
C GLN A 98 -3.83 -7.51 -5.95
N GLU A 99 -3.86 -7.84 -7.24
CA GLU A 99 -4.80 -8.81 -7.81
C GLU A 99 -4.65 -10.22 -7.21
N SER A 100 -3.48 -10.53 -6.62
CA SER A 100 -3.22 -11.81 -5.98
C SER A 100 -3.95 -11.96 -4.65
N LEU A 101 -4.47 -10.87 -4.08
CA LEU A 101 -5.17 -10.82 -2.79
C LEU A 101 -6.67 -10.50 -2.96
N LEU A 102 -7.22 -10.59 -4.17
CA LEU A 102 -8.62 -10.19 -4.43
C LEU A 102 -9.63 -11.00 -3.62
N GLN A 103 -9.37 -12.29 -3.38
CA GLN A 103 -10.29 -13.14 -2.61
C GLN A 103 -10.31 -12.73 -1.13
N GLU A 104 -9.16 -12.39 -0.58
CA GLU A 104 -9.00 -11.89 0.78
C GLU A 104 -9.67 -10.52 0.92
N MET A 105 -9.42 -9.62 -0.04
CA MET A 105 -10.05 -8.30 -0.09
C MET A 105 -11.58 -8.37 -0.18
N GLU A 106 -12.11 -9.30 -0.97
CA GLU A 106 -13.56 -9.51 -1.09
C GLU A 106 -14.15 -9.98 0.24
N ARG A 107 -13.50 -10.96 0.91
CA ARG A 107 -13.93 -11.45 2.22
C ARG A 107 -13.96 -10.34 3.26
N ASP A 108 -12.90 -9.53 3.33
CA ASP A 108 -12.82 -8.40 4.27
C ASP A 108 -13.98 -7.42 4.09
N LEU A 109 -14.37 -7.12 2.84
CA LEU A 109 -15.50 -6.24 2.55
C LEU A 109 -16.85 -6.83 2.95
N VAL A 110 -17.05 -8.13 2.75
CA VAL A 110 -18.28 -8.82 3.14
C VAL A 110 -18.40 -8.89 4.65
N THR A 111 -17.34 -9.32 5.34
CA THR A 111 -17.33 -9.42 6.81
C THR A 111 -17.45 -8.04 7.48
N SER A 112 -16.82 -6.99 6.92
CA SER A 112 -16.97 -5.62 7.41
C SER A 112 -18.37 -5.03 7.22
N ALA A 113 -19.19 -5.61 6.34
CA ALA A 113 -20.58 -5.20 6.13
C ALA A 113 -21.55 -5.91 7.08
N GLU A 114 -21.18 -7.07 7.62
CA GLU A 114 -21.98 -7.81 8.61
C GLU A 114 -21.83 -7.27 10.04
N ASP A 115 -20.73 -6.58 10.32
CA ASP A 115 -20.45 -5.91 11.61
C ASP A 115 -20.98 -4.46 11.69
N ARG A 116 -21.81 -4.01 10.74
CA ARG A 116 -22.45 -2.68 10.71
C ARG A 116 -23.97 -2.76 10.73
#